data_AF-A0A6F9X1M3-F1
#
_entry.id   AF-A0A6F9X1M3-F1
#
_cell.length_a   1.000
_cell.length_b   1.000
_cell.length_c   1.000
_cell.angle_alpha   90.00
_cell.angle_beta   90.00
_cell.angle_gamma   90.00
#
_symmetry.space_group_name_H-M   'P 1'
#
loop_
_entity.id
_entity.type
_entity.pdbx_description
1 polymer ?
#
loop_
_entity_poly.entity_id
_entity_poly.type
_entity_poly.pdbx_seq_one_letter_code
_entity_poly.pdbx_strand_id
1 'polypeptide(L)'
;MGFDFSSVMKAMIFAAEGAFAQEWPQVKDVVGRVLADQKEDLELIASAYANGLITAGEFKEHLEGERDVFEAGVSMCRANSEGTVRRGADAALGVFAAAVKAGV
;
A
#
# COMPACT_ATOMS: atom_id res chain seq x y z
N MET A 1 2.46 -17.05 -13.47
CA MET A 1 1.65 -17.27 -12.25
C MET A 1 0.76 -16.05 -12.10
N GLY A 2 -0.51 -16.21 -11.70
CA GLY A 2 -1.42 -15.06 -11.58
C GLY A 2 -1.10 -14.21 -10.36
N PHE A 3 -1.02 -12.89 -10.54
CA PHE A 3 -0.87 -11.95 -9.44
C PHE A 3 -2.16 -11.96 -8.59
N ASP A 4 -2.09 -12.48 -7.36
CA ASP A 4 -3.22 -12.54 -6.44
C ASP A 4 -3.33 -11.25 -5.61
N PHE A 5 -4.02 -10.27 -6.17
CA PHE A 5 -4.20 -8.96 -5.54
C PHE A 5 -4.90 -9.07 -4.17
N SER A 6 -5.87 -9.97 -4.00
CA SER A 6 -6.61 -10.08 -2.74
C SER A 6 -5.69 -10.52 -1.59
N SER A 7 -4.80 -11.47 -1.86
CA SER A 7 -3.79 -11.90 -0.89
C SER A 7 -2.75 -10.81 -0.62
N VAL A 8 -2.34 -10.06 -1.65
CA VAL A 8 -1.42 -8.92 -1.48
C VAL A 8 -2.03 -7.85 -0.58
N MET A 9 -3.28 -7.46 -0.80
CA MET A 9 -3.96 -6.47 0.04
C MET A 9 -4.07 -6.90 1.50
N LYS A 10 -4.36 -8.17 1.76
CA LYS A 10 -4.34 -8.71 3.13
C LYS A 10 -2.95 -8.62 3.76
N ALA A 11 -1.91 -8.92 2.99
CA ALA A 11 -0.53 -8.81 3.46
C ALA A 11 -0.11 -7.34 3.70
N MET A 12 -0.58 -6.41 2.87
CA MET A 12 -0.38 -4.96 3.08
C MET A 12 -1.03 -4.48 4.39
N ILE A 13 -2.28 -4.88 4.65
CA ILE A 13 -2.98 -4.60 5.92
C ILE A 13 -2.19 -5.15 7.11
N PHE A 14 -1.70 -6.39 7.01
CA PHE A 14 -0.92 -7.02 8.07
C PHE A 14 0.44 -6.34 8.30
N ALA A 15 1.09 -5.87 7.23
CA ALA A 15 2.33 -5.11 7.34
C ALA A 15 2.09 -3.74 8.00
N ALA A 16 1.01 -3.05 7.63
CA ALA A 16 0.60 -1.81 8.27
C ALA A 16 0.25 -2.04 9.76
N GLU A 17 -0.45 -3.12 10.10
CA GLU A 17 -0.75 -3.51 11.49
C GLU A 17 0.52 -3.60 12.35
N GLY A 18 1.60 -4.19 11.82
CA GLY A 18 2.88 -4.23 12.50
C GLY A 18 3.47 -2.85 12.80
N ALA A 19 3.32 -1.89 11.88
CA ALA A 19 3.77 -0.52 12.07
C ALA A 19 2.90 0.27 13.06
N PHE A 20 1.59 0.00 13.06
CA PHE A 20 0.59 0.65 13.93
C PHE A 20 0.28 -0.15 15.20
N ALA A 21 1.09 -1.13 15.62
CA ALA A 21 0.70 -2.13 16.63
C ALA A 21 0.04 -1.57 17.91
N GLN A 22 0.44 -0.38 18.36
CA GLN A 22 -0.14 0.29 19.54
C GLN A 22 -1.48 0.99 19.25
N GLU A 23 -1.65 1.48 18.03
CA GLU A 23 -2.77 2.32 17.58
C GLU A 23 -3.74 1.52 16.69
N TRP A 24 -3.41 0.26 16.36
CA TRP A 24 -4.12 -0.56 15.39
C TRP A 24 -5.63 -0.70 15.67
N PRO A 25 -6.09 -0.92 16.92
CA PRO A 25 -7.53 -0.96 17.20
C PRO A 25 -8.24 0.34 16.82
N GLN A 26 -7.53 1.46 16.86
CA GLN A 26 -8.04 2.74 16.38
C GLN A 26 -7.85 2.79 14.86
N VAL A 27 -6.69 2.59 14.26
CA VAL A 27 -6.53 2.88 12.81
C VAL A 27 -6.98 1.79 11.84
N LYS A 28 -7.29 0.56 12.30
CA LYS A 28 -7.58 -0.62 11.45
C LYS A 28 -8.66 -0.38 10.40
N ASP A 29 -9.82 0.14 10.80
CA ASP A 29 -10.93 0.34 9.86
C ASP A 29 -10.59 1.39 8.81
N VAL A 30 -9.81 2.40 9.20
CA VAL A 30 -9.37 3.48 8.32
C VAL A 30 -8.36 2.94 7.33
N VAL A 31 -7.31 2.26 7.80
CA VAL A 31 -6.29 1.64 6.96
C VAL A 31 -6.94 0.68 5.96
N GLY A 32 -7.90 -0.13 6.42
CA GLY A 32 -8.65 -1.03 5.54
C GLY A 32 -9.47 -0.31 4.47
N ARG A 33 -10.09 0.83 4.79
CA ARG A 33 -10.83 1.64 3.81
C ARG A 33 -9.90 2.33 2.82
N VAL A 34 -8.85 3.00 3.29
CA VAL A 34 -7.89 3.70 2.40
C VAL A 34 -7.25 2.70 1.43
N LEU A 35 -6.84 1.52 1.91
CA LEU A 35 -6.34 0.46 1.02
C LEU A 35 -7.40 -0.06 0.05
N ALA A 36 -8.66 -0.19 0.48
CA ALA A 36 -9.74 -0.58 -0.42
C ALA A 36 -10.04 0.49 -1.47
N ASP A 37 -9.88 1.77 -1.13
CA ASP A 37 -10.05 2.90 -2.06
C ASP A 37 -8.91 2.93 -3.08
N GLN A 38 -7.66 2.71 -2.65
CA GLN A 38 -6.47 2.64 -3.52
C GLN A 38 -6.35 1.35 -4.33
N LYS A 39 -7.28 0.41 -4.16
CA LYS A 39 -7.21 -0.90 -4.80
C LYS A 39 -7.09 -0.79 -6.32
N GLU A 40 -7.93 0.02 -6.95
CA GLU A 40 -7.99 0.13 -8.41
C GLU A 40 -6.71 0.72 -8.97
N ASP A 41 -6.16 1.76 -8.32
CA ASP A 41 -4.92 2.41 -8.71
C ASP A 41 -3.73 1.46 -8.62
N LEU A 42 -3.61 0.71 -7.51
CA LEU A 42 -2.57 -0.31 -7.34
C LEU A 42 -2.70 -1.44 -8.38
N GLU A 43 -3.90 -1.92 -8.68
CA GLU A 43 -4.12 -2.92 -9.74
C GLU A 43 -3.65 -2.40 -11.11
N LEU A 44 -3.95 -1.13 -11.43
CA LEU A 44 -3.52 -0.47 -12.65
C LEU A 44 -2.00 -0.35 -12.74
N ILE A 45 -1.35 0.10 -11.67
CA ILE A 45 0.12 0.26 -11.59
C ILE A 45 0.81 -1.11 -11.73
N ALA A 46 0.32 -2.15 -11.05
CA ALA A 46 0.83 -3.51 -11.20
C ALA A 46 0.70 -4.03 -12.63
N SER A 47 -0.48 -3.85 -13.24
CA SER A 47 -0.74 -4.29 -14.61
C SER A 47 0.14 -3.56 -15.62
N ALA A 48 0.29 -2.24 -15.48
CA ALA A 48 1.15 -1.44 -16.34
C ALA A 48 2.61 -1.91 -16.28
N TYR A 49 3.11 -2.18 -15.07
CA TYR A 49 4.47 -2.69 -14.91
C TYR A 49 4.64 -4.11 -15.46
N ALA A 50 3.69 -5.01 -15.19
CA ALA A 50 3.70 -6.38 -15.68
C ALA A 50 3.70 -6.47 -17.22
N ASN A 51 2.99 -5.56 -17.88
CA ASN A 51 2.92 -5.48 -19.33
C ASN A 51 4.09 -4.67 -19.95
N GLY A 52 5.03 -4.18 -19.14
CA GLY A 52 6.16 -3.36 -19.60
C GLY A 52 5.74 -1.99 -20.15
N LEU A 53 4.54 -1.51 -19.80
CA LEU A 53 4.05 -0.18 -20.17
C LEU A 53 4.74 0.94 -19.37
N ILE A 54 5.22 0.60 -18.18
CA ILE A 54 6.02 1.48 -17.33
C ILE A 54 7.31 0.78 -16.89
N THR A 55 8.36 1.56 -16.73
CA THR A 55 9.67 1.12 -16.25
C THR A 55 9.65 0.86 -14.74
N ALA A 56 10.69 0.20 -14.23
CA ALA A 56 10.86 0.01 -12.79
C ALA A 56 11.03 1.34 -12.01
N GLY A 57 11.54 2.39 -12.69
CA GLY A 57 11.65 3.73 -12.12
C GLY A 57 10.28 4.37 -11.96
N GLU A 58 9.47 4.37 -13.03
CA GLU A 58 8.10 4.89 -13.02
C GLU A 58 7.21 4.10 -12.06
N PHE A 59 7.34 2.76 -12.02
CA PHE A 59 6.63 1.94 -11.04
C PHE A 59 6.93 2.38 -9.59
N LYS A 60 8.20 2.67 -9.28
CA LYS A 60 8.58 3.18 -7.95
C LYS A 60 8.00 4.57 -7.70
N GLU A 61 8.04 5.46 -8.68
CA GLU A 61 7.49 6.82 -8.57
C GLU A 61 5.98 6.80 -8.32
N HIS A 62 5.23 5.95 -9.04
CA HIS A 62 3.80 5.76 -8.81
C HIS A 62 3.52 5.24 -7.40
N LEU A 63 4.33 4.29 -6.90
CA LEU A 63 4.19 3.82 -5.52
C LEU A 63 4.53 4.90 -4.49
N GLU A 64 5.45 5.82 -4.78
CA GLU A 64 5.70 6.97 -3.90
C GLU A 64 4.49 7.93 -3.88
N GLY A 65 3.80 8.12 -5.00
CA GLY A 65 2.52 8.84 -5.03
C GLY A 65 1.44 8.15 -4.20
N GLU A 66 1.27 6.83 -4.36
CA GLU A 66 0.31 6.05 -3.56
C GLU A 66 0.66 6.04 -2.07
N ARG A 67 1.94 6.13 -1.72
CA ARG A 67 2.38 6.31 -0.32
C ARG A 67 1.83 7.60 0.26
N ASP A 68 1.95 8.70 -0.48
CA ASP A 68 1.53 10.01 0.01
C ASP A 68 0.00 10.08 0.14
N VAL A 69 -0.74 9.46 -0.78
CA VAL A 69 -2.20 9.33 -0.71
C VAL A 69 -2.62 8.46 0.48
N PHE A 70 -1.95 7.33 0.70
CA PHE A 70 -2.22 6.46 1.84
C PHE A 70 -1.92 7.17 3.17
N GLU A 71 -0.76 7.85 3.25
CA GLU A 71 -0.33 8.64 4.40
C GLU A 71 -1.36 9.74 4.71
N ALA A 72 -1.83 10.47 3.69
CA ALA A 72 -2.88 11.47 3.84
C ALA A 72 -4.22 10.87 4.30
N GLY A 73 -4.66 9.75 3.70
CA GLY A 73 -5.91 9.09 4.04
C GLY A 73 -5.95 8.61 5.49
N VAL A 74 -4.87 7.99 5.96
CA VAL A 74 -4.75 7.52 7.35
C VAL A 74 -4.61 8.70 8.31
N SER A 75 -3.81 9.71 7.96
CA SER A 75 -3.60 10.91 8.79
C SER A 75 -4.88 11.73 8.98
N MET A 76 -5.68 11.93 7.91
CA MET A 76 -6.95 12.64 8.00
C MET A 76 -7.96 11.94 8.89
N CYS A 77 -7.93 10.61 8.95
CA CYS A 77 -9.01 9.85 9.52
C CYS A 77 -8.83 9.52 11.00
N ARG A 78 -7.62 9.23 11.51
CA ARG A 78 -7.51 8.73 12.90
C ARG A 78 -6.28 9.06 13.76
N ALA A 79 -5.10 9.50 13.30
CA ALA A 79 -4.00 9.76 14.26
C ALA A 79 -2.87 10.72 13.82
N ASN A 80 -2.54 11.65 14.74
CA ASN A 80 -1.36 12.51 14.76
C ASN A 80 -0.10 11.72 15.14
N SER A 81 0.63 11.19 14.16
CA SER A 81 2.08 10.98 14.25
C SER A 81 2.60 10.59 12.86
N GLU A 82 3.02 11.59 12.07
CA GLU A 82 3.55 11.40 10.70
C GLU A 82 4.52 10.23 10.59
N GLY A 83 5.38 10.04 11.60
CA GLY A 83 6.36 8.96 11.63
C GLY A 83 5.77 7.54 11.70
N THR A 84 4.64 7.32 12.37
CA THR A 84 4.00 5.99 12.41
C THR A 84 3.21 5.74 11.13
N VAL A 85 2.53 6.78 10.63
CA VAL A 85 1.75 6.68 9.38
C VAL A 85 2.65 6.36 8.20
N ARG A 86 3.76 7.08 8.04
CA ARG A 86 4.72 6.83 6.97
C ARG A 86 5.31 5.42 7.03
N ARG A 87 5.69 4.93 8.22
CA ARG A 87 6.17 3.55 8.38
C ARG A 87 5.13 2.51 7.98
N GLY A 88 3.86 2.75 8.29
CA GLY A 88 2.75 1.89 7.86
C GLY A 88 2.57 1.89 6.34
N ALA A 89 2.63 3.06 5.71
CA ALA A 89 2.59 3.24 4.26
C ALA A 89 3.74 2.49 3.57
N ASP A 90 4.97 2.71 4.05
CA ASP A 90 6.18 2.09 3.52
C ASP A 90 6.13 0.56 3.65
N ALA A 91 5.68 0.05 4.80
CA ALA A 91 5.55 -1.38 5.04
C ALA A 91 4.50 -2.03 4.12
N ALA A 92 3.34 -1.39 3.98
CA ALA A 92 2.28 -1.86 3.09
C ALA A 92 2.74 -1.86 1.62
N LEU A 93 3.23 -0.74 1.11
CA LEU A 93 3.64 -0.63 -0.29
C LEU A 93 4.91 -1.43 -0.60
N GLY A 94 5.76 -1.67 0.39
CA GLY A 94 6.88 -2.61 0.27
C GLY A 94 6.43 -4.04 -0.02
N VAL A 95 5.37 -4.51 0.66
CA VAL A 95 4.76 -5.82 0.38
C VAL A 95 4.18 -5.86 -1.03
N PHE A 96 3.47 -4.81 -1.44
CA PHE A 96 2.92 -4.71 -2.78
C PHE A 96 4.01 -4.78 -3.85
N ALA A 97 5.05 -3.95 -3.74
CA ALA A 97 6.16 -3.89 -4.68
C ALA A 97 6.89 -5.24 -4.80
N ALA A 98 7.09 -5.94 -3.67
CA ALA A 98 7.71 -7.26 -3.66
C ALA A 98 6.82 -8.30 -4.34
N ALA A 99 5.51 -8.29 -4.07
CA ALA A 99 4.57 -9.22 -4.68
C ALA A 99 4.44 -9.02 -6.19
N VAL A 100 4.37 -7.77 -6.65
CA VAL A 100 4.35 -7.46 -8.10
C VAL A 100 5.62 -7.99 -8.75
N LYS A 101 6.80 -7.67 -8.21
CA LYS A 101 8.09 -8.13 -8.77
C LYS A 101 8.26 -9.65 -8.76
N ALA A 102 7.61 -10.37 -7.85
CA ALA A 102 7.65 -11.83 -7.79
C ALA A 102 6.62 -12.51 -8.71
N GLY A 103 5.54 -11.80 -9.04
CA GLY A 103 4.47 -12.28 -9.93
C GLY A 103 4.65 -11.93 -11.40
N VAL A 104 5.50 -10.94 -11.71
CA VAL A 104 5.96 -10.56 -13.06
C VAL A 104 7.19 -11.38 -13.43
#